data_AF-A0A6B3EVP0-F1
#
_entry.id   AF-A0A6B3EVP0-F1
#
_cell.length_a   1.000
_cell.length_b   1.000
_cell.length_c   1.000
_cell.angle_alpha   90.00
_cell.angle_beta   90.00
_cell.angle_gamma   90.00
#
_symmetry.space_group_name_H-M   'P 1'
#
loop_
_entity.id
_entity.type
_entity.pdbx_description
1 polymer ?
#
loop_
_entity_poly.entity_id
_entity_poly.type
_entity_poly.pdbx_seq_one_letter_code
_entity_poly.pdbx_strand_id
1 'polypeptide(L)'
;SVTQTFTGGDQPKAGMVFEADFVGINIAETDAKIGTDAKVFPFPAVGSGQAPAVVGGDAAVALKDSKGAQALLTYLASPEAAAIWAKTGGFISPNKALDTGTYPNDVQRGIAEALIKAGDDIRYDMSDQMPQSFGGSPNKGEWKALQDFLAKPKDVAAIQQRLERDAAKAYKD
;
A
#
# COMPACT_ATOMS: atom_id res chain seq x y z
N SER A 1 0.22 15.06 5.52
CA SER A 1 0.21 14.30 6.78
C SER A 1 -1.14 13.65 6.95
N VAL A 2 -1.18 12.34 7.24
CA VAL A 2 -2.41 11.56 7.51
C VAL A 2 -3.28 12.26 8.55
N THR A 3 -2.67 12.76 9.64
CA THR A 3 -3.38 13.35 10.78
C THR A 3 -4.22 14.57 10.42
N GLN A 4 -3.92 15.28 9.32
CA GLN A 4 -4.69 16.47 8.90
C GLN A 4 -6.11 16.12 8.41
N THR A 5 -6.36 14.86 8.06
CA THR A 5 -7.70 14.34 7.72
C THR A 5 -8.54 14.09 8.97
N PHE A 6 -7.89 13.85 10.10
CA PHE A 6 -8.52 13.37 11.34
C PHE A 6 -8.37 14.36 12.50
N THR A 7 -7.95 15.60 12.21
CA THR A 7 -7.81 16.69 13.18
C THR A 7 -8.58 17.91 12.70
N GLY A 8 -9.02 18.76 13.64
CA GLY A 8 -9.78 19.98 13.33
C GLY A 8 -11.31 19.83 13.42
N GLY A 9 -11.82 18.69 13.90
CA GLY A 9 -13.26 18.47 14.12
C GLY A 9 -14.06 18.64 12.83
N ASP A 10 -15.01 19.57 12.83
CA ASP A 10 -15.87 19.87 11.67
C ASP A 10 -15.15 20.63 10.54
N GLN A 11 -13.89 21.03 10.72
CA GLN A 11 -13.08 21.76 9.74
C GLN A 11 -11.72 21.08 9.48
N PRO A 12 -11.70 19.80 9.04
CA PRO A 12 -10.45 19.13 8.71
C PRO A 12 -9.84 19.75 7.45
N LYS A 13 -8.51 19.69 7.33
CA LYS A 13 -7.83 20.25 6.14
C LYS A 13 -7.91 19.34 4.92
N ALA A 14 -8.36 18.10 5.09
CA ALA A 14 -8.60 17.14 4.02
C ALA A 14 -9.83 16.29 4.37
N GLY A 15 -10.59 15.87 3.36
CA GLY A 15 -11.75 14.98 3.53
C GLY A 15 -11.41 13.48 3.43
N MET A 16 -10.27 13.13 2.84
CA MET A 16 -9.79 11.76 2.69
C MET A 16 -8.27 11.73 2.57
N VAL A 17 -7.67 10.59 2.93
CA VAL A 17 -6.27 10.27 2.68
C VAL A 17 -6.20 8.92 1.97
N PHE A 18 -5.33 8.83 0.97
CA PHE A 18 -4.99 7.57 0.32
C PHE A 18 -3.64 7.10 0.87
N GLU A 19 -3.64 5.99 1.59
CA GLU A 19 -2.44 5.37 2.15
C GLU A 19 -2.75 3.91 2.57
N ALA A 20 -1.72 3.10 2.82
CA ALA A 20 -1.88 1.71 3.27
C ALA A 20 -2.31 1.59 4.75
N ASP A 21 -2.50 0.36 5.23
CA ASP A 21 -3.06 0.03 6.55
C ASP A 21 -2.25 0.54 7.74
N PHE A 22 -0.93 0.71 7.58
CA PHE A 22 -0.03 1.14 8.65
C PHE A 22 -0.39 2.52 9.23
N VAL A 23 -1.11 3.36 8.47
CA VAL A 23 -1.54 4.69 8.94
C VAL A 23 -2.52 4.65 10.08
N GLY A 24 -3.10 3.48 10.39
CA GLY A 24 -3.87 3.30 11.61
C GLY A 24 -3.10 3.77 12.85
N ILE A 25 -1.77 3.65 12.86
CA ILE A 25 -0.90 4.15 13.94
C ILE A 25 -0.94 5.68 14.00
N ASN A 26 -0.84 6.38 12.86
CA ASN A 26 -0.94 7.84 12.82
C ASN A 26 -2.35 8.35 13.18
N ILE A 27 -3.39 7.60 12.82
CA ILE A 27 -4.76 7.94 13.19
C ILE A 27 -4.93 7.84 14.72
N ALA A 28 -4.32 6.84 15.35
CA ALA A 28 -4.33 6.67 16.80
C ALA A 28 -3.62 7.79 17.59
N GLU A 29 -2.84 8.64 16.93
CA GLU A 29 -2.26 9.88 17.50
C GLU A 29 -3.26 11.04 17.54
N THR A 30 -4.48 10.84 17.01
CA THR A 30 -5.57 11.82 16.99
C THR A 30 -6.74 11.35 17.87
N ASP A 31 -7.75 12.20 18.05
CA ASP A 31 -8.98 11.83 18.77
C ASP A 31 -9.94 10.94 17.93
N ALA A 32 -9.63 10.71 16.64
CA ALA A 32 -10.48 9.94 15.75
C ALA A 32 -10.45 8.45 16.04
N LYS A 33 -11.62 7.80 16.02
CA LYS A 33 -11.77 6.36 16.24
C LYS A 33 -11.84 5.61 14.91
N ILE A 34 -10.93 4.66 14.70
CA ILE A 34 -10.97 3.74 13.56
C ILE A 34 -12.28 2.93 13.59
N GLY A 35 -12.94 2.86 12.43
CA GLY A 35 -14.25 2.22 12.25
C GLY A 35 -15.45 3.15 12.46
N THR A 36 -15.27 4.28 13.15
CA THR A 36 -16.35 5.27 13.37
C THR A 36 -16.06 6.57 12.63
N ASP A 37 -14.99 7.25 13.00
CA ASP A 37 -14.58 8.54 12.44
C ASP A 37 -13.63 8.34 11.25
N ALA A 38 -12.71 7.36 11.37
CA ALA A 38 -11.84 6.92 10.29
C ALA A 38 -12.37 5.62 9.67
N LYS A 39 -12.91 5.72 8.45
CA LYS A 39 -13.42 4.59 7.68
C LYS A 39 -12.53 4.34 6.47
N VAL A 40 -12.53 3.09 5.99
CA VAL A 40 -11.83 2.68 4.78
C VAL A 40 -12.84 2.25 3.71
N PHE A 41 -12.46 2.42 2.45
CA PHE A 41 -13.20 1.89 1.32
C PHE A 41 -12.20 1.42 0.24
N PRO A 42 -12.59 0.46 -0.64
CA PRO A 42 -11.72 -0.01 -1.71
C PRO A 42 -11.29 1.11 -2.63
N PHE A 43 -10.11 0.98 -3.24
CA PHE A 43 -9.71 1.91 -4.29
C PHE A 43 -10.73 1.90 -5.43
N PRO A 44 -11.08 3.06 -6.03
CA PRO A 44 -12.09 3.10 -7.08
C PRO A 44 -11.73 2.21 -8.27
N ALA A 45 -12.75 1.57 -8.86
CA ALA A 45 -12.59 0.89 -10.14
C ALA A 45 -12.25 1.90 -11.24
N VAL A 46 -11.44 1.47 -12.21
CA VAL A 46 -11.14 2.25 -13.41
C VAL A 46 -12.07 1.78 -14.54
N GLY A 47 -12.88 2.69 -15.09
CA GLY A 47 -13.84 2.37 -16.14
C GLY A 47 -14.91 1.36 -15.68
N SER A 48 -15.14 0.31 -16.48
CA SER A 48 -16.05 -0.79 -16.14
C SER A 48 -15.37 -1.96 -15.42
N GLY A 49 -14.14 -1.77 -14.94
CA GLY A 49 -13.36 -2.80 -14.24
C GLY A 49 -13.84 -3.06 -12.81
N GLN A 50 -13.16 -4.00 -12.14
CA GLN A 50 -13.31 -4.22 -10.69
C GLN A 50 -12.40 -3.26 -9.91
N ALA A 51 -12.76 -2.99 -8.65
CA ALA A 51 -11.88 -2.28 -7.74
C ALA A 51 -10.59 -3.09 -7.52
N PRO A 52 -9.39 -2.51 -7.74
CA PRO A 52 -8.14 -3.22 -7.55
C PRO A 52 -7.78 -3.31 -6.06
N ALA A 53 -7.14 -4.41 -5.68
CA ALA A 53 -6.39 -4.50 -4.43
C ALA A 53 -4.94 -4.07 -4.70
N VAL A 54 -4.66 -2.78 -4.52
CA VAL A 54 -3.29 -2.24 -4.64
C VAL A 54 -2.56 -2.48 -3.33
N VAL A 55 -1.38 -3.09 -3.41
CA VAL A 55 -0.60 -3.52 -2.25
C VAL A 55 0.84 -3.04 -2.37
N GLY A 56 1.46 -2.78 -1.22
CA GLY A 56 2.91 -2.80 -1.04
C GLY A 56 3.24 -3.82 0.05
N GLY A 57 4.52 -4.08 0.29
CA GLY A 57 4.89 -4.94 1.40
C GLY A 57 6.38 -5.16 1.56
N ASP A 58 6.73 -5.62 2.75
CA ASP A 58 8.10 -5.99 3.11
C ASP A 58 8.30 -7.49 3.02
N ALA A 59 9.47 -7.89 2.54
CA ALA A 59 9.89 -9.29 2.50
C ALA A 59 11.11 -9.51 3.41
N ALA A 60 11.06 -10.55 4.24
CA ALA A 60 12.24 -11.02 4.95
C ALA A 60 13.12 -11.83 4.00
N VAL A 61 14.39 -11.45 3.86
CA VAL A 61 15.34 -12.06 2.91
C VAL A 61 16.56 -12.61 3.65
N ALA A 62 16.90 -13.87 3.39
CA ALA A 62 18.18 -14.44 3.82
C ALA A 62 19.28 -14.05 2.82
N LEU A 63 20.25 -13.27 3.28
CA LEU A 63 21.42 -12.88 2.46
C LEU A 63 22.45 -14.01 2.29
N LYS A 64 22.40 -15.01 3.19
CA LYS A 64 23.22 -16.22 3.14
C LYS A 64 22.37 -17.41 3.53
N ASP A 65 22.51 -18.50 2.78
CA ASP A 65 21.83 -19.74 3.12
C ASP A 65 22.47 -20.41 4.34
N SER A 66 21.66 -20.66 5.36
CA SER A 66 22.08 -21.34 6.58
C SER A 66 20.86 -21.90 7.30
N LYS A 67 21.05 -22.99 8.08
CA LYS A 67 19.97 -23.58 8.88
C LYS A 67 19.30 -22.56 9.80
N GLY A 68 20.07 -21.66 10.42
CA GLY A 68 19.54 -20.62 11.30
C GLY A 68 18.70 -19.58 10.56
N ALA A 69 19.18 -19.10 9.39
CA ALA A 69 18.43 -18.16 8.58
C ALA A 69 17.11 -18.76 8.07
N GLN A 70 17.14 -20.00 7.58
CA GLN A 70 15.93 -20.70 7.12
C GLN A 70 14.94 -20.93 8.27
N ALA A 71 15.42 -21.28 9.47
CA ALA A 71 14.57 -21.43 10.64
C ALA A 71 13.88 -20.11 11.02
N LEU A 72 14.59 -18.98 10.98
CA LEU A 72 14.00 -17.67 11.25
C LEU A 72 12.98 -17.28 10.19
N LEU A 73 13.28 -17.43 8.89
CA LEU A 73 12.32 -17.13 7.82
C LEU A 73 11.06 -18.01 7.93
N THR A 74 11.23 -19.29 8.26
CA THR A 74 10.10 -20.21 8.50
C THR A 74 9.24 -19.74 9.66
N TYR A 75 9.86 -19.30 10.75
CA TYR A 75 9.13 -18.73 11.89
C TYR A 75 8.40 -17.43 11.49
N LEU A 76 9.06 -16.50 10.79
CA LEU A 76 8.41 -15.25 10.35
C LEU A 76 7.22 -15.49 9.40
N ALA A 77 7.27 -16.56 8.60
CA ALA A 77 6.17 -16.97 7.73
C ALA A 77 5.03 -17.72 8.45
N SER A 78 5.19 -18.06 9.73
CA SER A 78 4.21 -18.82 10.51
C SER A 78 2.99 -17.97 10.94
N PRO A 79 1.80 -18.57 11.14
CA PRO A 79 0.66 -17.84 11.68
C PRO A 79 0.91 -17.34 13.10
N GLU A 80 1.77 -18.00 13.89
CA GLU A 80 2.13 -17.57 15.24
C GLU A 80 2.89 -16.24 15.22
N ALA A 81 3.88 -16.10 14.32
CA ALA A 81 4.59 -14.84 14.16
C ALA A 81 3.66 -13.75 13.61
N ALA A 82 2.85 -14.06 12.60
CA ALA A 82 1.89 -13.13 12.04
C ALA A 82 0.88 -12.61 13.09
N ALA A 83 0.44 -13.49 14.00
CA ALA A 83 -0.50 -13.14 15.06
C ALA A 83 0.08 -12.12 16.06
N ILE A 84 1.39 -12.12 16.32
CA ILE A 84 2.03 -11.14 17.20
C ILE A 84 1.84 -9.71 16.64
N TRP A 85 2.10 -9.54 15.35
CA TRP A 85 1.95 -8.25 14.67
C TRP A 85 0.48 -7.87 14.48
N ALA A 86 -0.36 -8.81 14.04
CA ALA A 86 -1.78 -8.58 13.83
C ALA A 86 -2.50 -8.08 15.10
N LYS A 87 -2.13 -8.58 16.28
CA LYS A 87 -2.69 -8.11 17.58
C LYS A 87 -2.37 -6.65 17.87
N THR A 88 -1.18 -6.20 17.46
CA THR A 88 -0.73 -4.82 17.69
C THR A 88 -1.45 -3.85 16.75
N GLY A 89 -1.81 -4.32 15.55
CA GLY A 89 -2.39 -3.50 14.49
C GLY A 89 -1.34 -2.65 13.76
N GLY A 90 -1.77 -1.98 12.69
CA GLY A 90 -0.89 -1.24 11.78
C GLY A 90 -0.11 -2.15 10.83
N PHE A 91 -0.58 -3.38 10.67
CA PHE A 91 0.01 -4.42 9.85
C PHE A 91 -1.09 -5.36 9.36
N ILE A 92 -1.00 -5.79 8.09
CA ILE A 92 -1.84 -6.83 7.51
C ILE A 92 -0.97 -7.99 7.03
N SER A 93 -1.31 -9.20 7.46
CA SER A 93 -0.62 -10.43 7.03
C SER A 93 -1.26 -11.04 5.78
N PRO A 94 -0.46 -11.49 4.78
CA PRO A 94 -0.96 -12.34 3.70
C PRO A 94 -1.12 -13.82 4.11
N ASN A 95 -0.80 -14.19 5.36
CA ASN A 95 -0.85 -15.57 5.82
C ASN A 95 -2.31 -16.06 5.95
N LYS A 96 -2.73 -16.97 5.06
CA LYS A 96 -4.09 -17.53 5.00
C LYS A 96 -4.45 -18.42 6.20
N ALA A 97 -3.47 -18.84 7.01
CA ALA A 97 -3.69 -19.63 8.22
C ALA A 97 -3.82 -18.76 9.48
N LEU A 98 -3.60 -17.45 9.38
CA LEU A 98 -3.85 -16.53 10.49
C LEU A 98 -5.37 -16.39 10.70
N ASP A 99 -5.82 -16.57 11.95
CA ASP A 99 -7.18 -16.21 12.34
C ASP A 99 -7.34 -14.68 12.26
N THR A 100 -8.18 -14.21 11.33
CA THR A 100 -8.48 -12.77 11.17
C THR A 100 -9.17 -12.21 12.41
N GLY A 101 -9.74 -13.06 13.28
CA GLY A 101 -10.16 -12.76 14.65
C GLY A 101 -9.13 -11.97 15.46
N THR A 102 -7.84 -12.18 15.17
CA THR A 102 -6.69 -11.60 15.87
C THR A 102 -6.56 -10.07 15.74
N TYR A 103 -7.09 -9.47 14.66
CA TYR A 103 -6.97 -8.03 14.45
C TYR A 103 -7.81 -7.23 15.47
N PRO A 104 -7.32 -6.07 15.95
CA PRO A 104 -7.94 -5.32 17.03
C PRO A 104 -9.23 -4.59 16.65
N ASN A 105 -9.56 -4.50 15.36
CA ASN A 105 -10.77 -3.85 14.88
C ASN A 105 -11.22 -4.42 13.52
N ASP A 106 -12.49 -4.19 13.19
CA ASP A 106 -13.11 -4.72 11.97
C ASP A 106 -12.60 -4.05 10.68
N VAL A 107 -12.00 -2.85 10.78
CA VAL A 107 -11.35 -2.21 9.64
C VAL A 107 -10.14 -3.02 9.19
N GLN A 108 -9.23 -3.35 10.11
CA GLN A 108 -8.06 -4.18 9.80
C GLN A 108 -8.44 -5.60 9.41
N ARG A 109 -9.45 -6.18 10.08
CA ARG A 109 -10.01 -7.47 9.70
C ARG A 109 -10.50 -7.47 8.26
N GLY A 110 -11.29 -6.46 7.88
CA GLY A 110 -11.83 -6.31 6.53
C GLY A 110 -10.74 -6.09 5.47
N ILE A 111 -9.68 -5.34 5.79
CA ILE A 111 -8.53 -5.17 4.88
C ILE A 111 -7.80 -6.51 4.68
N ALA A 112 -7.56 -7.28 5.75
CA ALA A 112 -6.94 -8.60 5.65
C ALA A 112 -7.77 -9.59 4.82
N GLU A 113 -9.09 -9.60 5.02
CA GLU A 113 -10.00 -10.42 4.23
C GLU A 113 -10.03 -9.99 2.76
N ALA A 114 -10.00 -8.68 2.48
CA ALA A 114 -9.90 -8.16 1.12
C ALA A 114 -8.59 -8.57 0.44
N LEU A 115 -7.47 -8.52 1.15
CA LEU A 115 -6.16 -8.99 0.67
C LEU A 115 -6.19 -10.49 0.31
N ILE A 116 -6.69 -11.32 1.22
CA ILE A 116 -6.78 -12.78 0.98
C ILE A 116 -7.73 -13.08 -0.18
N LYS A 117 -8.87 -12.38 -0.25
CA LYS A 117 -9.88 -12.53 -1.31
C LYS A 117 -9.35 -12.11 -2.68
N ALA A 118 -8.51 -11.09 -2.74
CA ALA A 118 -7.89 -10.67 -3.99
C ALA A 118 -7.04 -11.80 -4.60
N GLY A 119 -6.41 -12.65 -3.78
CA GLY A 119 -5.63 -13.78 -4.28
C GLY A 119 -4.54 -13.31 -5.24
N ASP A 120 -4.56 -13.78 -6.48
CA ASP A 120 -3.61 -13.40 -7.53
C ASP A 120 -3.98 -12.06 -8.21
N ASP A 121 -5.13 -11.46 -7.85
CA ASP A 121 -5.59 -10.17 -8.37
C ASP A 121 -5.03 -8.95 -7.61
N ILE A 122 -4.04 -9.15 -6.74
CA ILE A 122 -3.28 -8.05 -6.14
C ILE A 122 -2.44 -7.32 -7.20
N ARG A 123 -2.20 -6.03 -7.00
CA ARG A 123 -1.34 -5.21 -7.87
C ARG A 123 -0.38 -4.41 -7.01
N TYR A 124 0.90 -4.42 -7.36
CA TYR A 124 1.82 -3.39 -6.87
C TYR A 124 1.62 -2.11 -7.67
N ASP A 125 2.07 -0.98 -7.12
CA ASP A 125 2.01 0.27 -7.87
C ASP A 125 2.92 0.22 -9.12
N MET A 126 2.67 1.14 -10.06
CA MET A 126 3.39 1.15 -11.33
C MET A 126 4.90 1.27 -11.15
N SER A 127 5.37 2.02 -10.16
CA SER A 127 6.80 2.23 -9.96
C SER A 127 7.51 0.99 -9.40
N ASP A 128 6.82 0.17 -8.60
CA ASP A 128 7.30 -1.12 -8.09
C ASP A 128 7.49 -2.17 -9.21
N GLN A 129 6.68 -2.07 -10.27
CA GLN A 129 6.69 -3.01 -11.40
C GLN A 129 7.68 -2.65 -12.50
N MET A 130 8.35 -1.50 -12.38
CA MET A 130 9.16 -0.93 -13.46
C MET A 130 10.64 -0.84 -13.04
N PRO A 131 11.58 -0.82 -14.01
CA PRO A 131 12.99 -0.60 -13.72
C PRO A 131 13.21 0.68 -12.91
N GLN A 132 14.21 0.66 -12.01
CA GLN A 132 14.59 1.83 -11.22
C GLN A 132 14.91 3.07 -12.08
N SER A 133 15.43 2.84 -13.28
CA SER A 133 15.72 3.88 -14.28
C SER A 133 14.47 4.60 -14.81
N PHE A 134 13.29 3.98 -14.68
CA PHE A 134 11.99 4.53 -15.04
C PHE A 134 11.23 5.11 -13.83
N GLY A 135 10.98 4.29 -12.80
CA GLY A 135 10.03 4.62 -11.73
C GLY A 135 10.68 5.03 -10.41
N GLY A 136 11.71 4.29 -9.97
CA GLY A 136 12.17 4.31 -8.57
C GLY A 136 13.05 5.48 -8.12
N SER A 137 13.24 6.52 -8.95
CA SER A 137 14.14 7.64 -8.63
C SER A 137 13.37 8.91 -8.24
N PRO A 138 13.54 9.44 -7.00
CA PRO A 138 12.94 10.70 -6.59
C PRO A 138 13.19 11.85 -7.56
N ASN A 139 12.12 12.56 -7.90
CA ASN A 139 12.13 13.73 -8.79
C ASN A 139 12.68 13.44 -10.20
N LYS A 140 12.67 12.18 -10.65
CA LYS A 140 13.06 11.76 -12.00
C LYS A 140 12.01 10.82 -12.59
N GLY A 141 12.18 10.49 -13.88
CA GLY A 141 11.37 9.48 -14.58
C GLY A 141 9.87 9.67 -14.43
N GLU A 142 9.18 8.58 -14.10
CA GLU A 142 7.74 8.50 -13.84
C GLU A 142 7.30 9.48 -12.74
N TRP A 143 7.96 9.45 -11.58
CA TRP A 143 7.55 10.25 -10.43
C TRP A 143 7.52 11.74 -10.77
N LYS A 144 8.54 12.24 -11.48
CA LYS A 144 8.55 13.63 -11.96
C LYS A 144 7.46 13.91 -12.99
N ALA A 145 7.16 12.95 -13.87
CA ALA A 145 6.09 13.08 -14.86
C ALA A 145 4.75 13.31 -14.17
N LEU A 146 4.45 12.48 -13.17
CA LEU A 146 3.17 12.52 -12.46
C LEU A 146 3.06 13.76 -11.56
N GLN A 147 4.15 14.22 -10.95
CA GLN A 147 4.18 15.52 -10.26
C GLN A 147 3.93 16.69 -11.22
N ASP A 148 4.55 16.68 -12.41
CA ASP A 148 4.34 17.72 -13.43
C ASP A 148 2.91 17.70 -13.96
N PHE A 149 2.34 16.52 -14.15
CA PHE A 149 0.94 16.35 -14.48
C PHE A 149 0.03 16.94 -13.41
N LEU A 150 0.28 16.63 -12.13
CA LEU A 150 -0.50 17.18 -11.03
C LEU A 150 -0.41 18.72 -10.96
N ALA A 151 0.78 19.28 -11.21
CA ALA A 151 0.98 20.73 -11.24
C ALA A 151 0.34 21.39 -12.47
N LYS A 152 0.27 20.69 -13.60
CA LYS A 152 -0.24 21.19 -14.89
C LYS A 152 -1.09 20.12 -15.61
N PRO A 153 -2.33 19.86 -15.15
CA PRO A 153 -3.10 18.69 -15.57
C PRO A 153 -3.76 18.81 -16.95
N LYS A 154 -3.49 19.89 -17.70
CA LYS A 154 -4.17 20.19 -18.97
C LYS A 154 -3.67 19.39 -20.17
N ASP A 155 -2.45 18.85 -20.09
CA ASP A 155 -1.81 18.16 -21.21
C ASP A 155 -1.49 16.70 -20.87
N VAL A 156 -2.56 15.91 -20.74
CA VAL A 156 -2.47 14.46 -20.47
C VAL A 156 -1.67 13.75 -21.57
N ALA A 157 -1.88 14.14 -22.83
CA ALA A 157 -1.23 13.51 -23.98
C ALA A 157 0.29 13.66 -23.95
N ALA A 158 0.81 14.85 -23.62
CA ALA A 158 2.25 15.06 -23.49
C ALA A 158 2.86 14.23 -22.34
N ILE A 159 2.15 14.07 -21.22
CA ILE A 159 2.60 13.25 -20.09
C ILE A 159 2.63 11.78 -20.50
N GLN A 160 1.60 11.27 -21.15
CA GLN A 160 1.56 9.90 -21.68
C GLN A 160 2.73 9.64 -22.64
N GLN A 161 2.94 10.53 -23.63
CA GLN A 161 4.06 10.41 -24.56
C GLN A 161 5.43 10.43 -23.87
N ARG A 162 5.57 11.24 -22.81
CA ARG A 162 6.79 11.27 -21.99
C ARG A 162 7.01 9.94 -21.28
N LEU A 163 5.98 9.39 -20.63
CA LEU A 163 6.07 8.09 -19.96
C LEU A 163 6.42 6.97 -20.95
N GLU A 164 5.76 6.89 -22.10
CA GLU A 164 6.05 5.88 -23.13
C GLU A 164 7.50 5.95 -23.64
N ARG A 165 7.99 7.15 -23.91
CA ARG A 165 9.39 7.33 -24.34
C ARG A 165 10.38 6.94 -23.25
N ASP A 166 10.11 7.31 -22.01
CA ASP A 166 10.98 7.01 -20.87
C ASP A 166 10.99 5.49 -20.59
N ALA A 167 9.83 4.82 -20.72
CA ALA A 167 9.71 3.36 -20.63
C ALA A 167 10.48 2.67 -21.76
N ALA A 168 10.29 3.09 -23.01
CA ALA A 168 11.01 2.55 -24.17
C ALA A 168 12.54 2.72 -24.07
N LYS A 169 13.03 3.66 -23.26
CA LYS A 169 14.46 3.80 -22.95
C LYS A 169 14.89 2.85 -21.84
N ALA A 170 14.07 2.67 -20.81
CA ALA A 170 14.38 1.84 -19.65
C ALA A 170 14.42 0.34 -19.95
N TYR A 171 13.65 -0.13 -20.95
CA TYR A 171 13.55 -1.54 -21.34
C TYR A 171 14.41 -1.93 -22.57
N LYS A 172 15.37 -1.08 -22.96
CA LYS A 172 16.25 -1.36 -24.12
C LYS A 172 17.47 -2.22 -23.79
N ASP A 173 17.63 -2.63 -22.54
CA ASP A 173 18.71 -3.50 -22.06
C ASP A 173 18.19 -4.90 -21.74
#